data_AF-A0A8S8XWV4-F1
#
_entry.id   AF-A0A8S8XWV4-F1
#
_cell.length_a   1.000
_cell.length_b   1.000
_cell.length_c   1.000
_cell.angle_alpha   90.00
_cell.angle_beta   90.00
_cell.angle_gamma   90.00
#
_symmetry.space_group_name_H-M   'P 1'
#
loop_
_entity.id
_entity.type
_entity.pdbx_description
1 polymer ?
#
loop_
_entity_poly.entity_id
_entity_poly.type
_entity_poly.pdbx_seq_one_letter_code
_entity_poly.pdbx_strand_id
1 'polypeptide(L)'
;MQSLWGDNPIMVFFLLSFGALFGDMTASFYKRRQNLQRGDKFAILDMYDFIFMSLLLCFIFQRDWLLSWILDGWAPLFTILILTPFLHRGVNIIGYNIGVKNEPW
;
A
#
# COMPACT_ATOMS: atom_id res chain seq x y z
N MET A 1 15.31 -21.23 13.45
CA MET A 1 15.24 -20.00 12.62
C MET A 1 13.89 -19.38 12.88
N GLN A 2 13.82 -18.17 13.43
CA GLN A 2 12.58 -17.40 13.39
C GLN A 2 12.28 -17.07 11.93
N SER A 3 11.03 -17.28 11.51
CA SER A 3 10.56 -16.95 10.18
C SER A 3 10.49 -15.42 10.05
N LEU A 4 10.89 -14.87 8.90
CA LEU A 4 10.77 -13.43 8.58
C LEU A 4 9.34 -12.90 8.73
N TRP A 5 8.36 -13.81 8.63
CA TRP A 5 6.93 -13.52 8.62
C TRP A 5 6.25 -13.91 9.94
N GLY A 6 7.04 -14.10 11.01
CA GLY A 6 6.56 -14.53 12.32
C GLY A 6 6.05 -15.97 12.33
N ASP A 7 5.26 -16.29 13.36
CA ASP A 7 4.75 -17.65 13.61
C ASP A 7 3.54 -18.00 12.72
N ASN A 8 2.86 -17.00 12.15
CA ASN A 8 1.68 -17.19 11.30
C ASN A 8 1.79 -16.41 9.97
N PRO A 9 2.66 -16.86 9.05
CA PRO A 9 2.91 -16.17 7.78
C PRO A 9 1.67 -16.06 6.90
N ILE A 10 0.79 -17.06 6.91
CA ILE A 10 -0.45 -17.06 6.12
C ILE A 10 -1.36 -15.91 6.56
N MET A 11 -1.48 -15.70 7.87
CA MET A 11 -2.27 -14.61 8.40
C MET A 11 -1.67 -13.25 8.05
N VAL A 12 -0.34 -13.10 8.12
CA VAL A 12 0.34 -11.87 7.69
C VAL A 12 0.07 -11.58 6.22
N PHE A 13 0.25 -12.54 5.32
CA PHE A 13 -0.02 -12.34 3.90
C PHE A 13 -1.48 -12.00 3.63
N PHE A 14 -2.41 -12.70 4.30
CA PHE A 14 -3.83 -12.41 4.19
C PHE A 14 -4.13 -10.96 4.61
N LEU A 15 -3.64 -10.52 5.77
CA LEU A 15 -3.88 -9.17 6.28
C LEU A 15 -3.27 -8.09 5.39
N LEU A 16 -2.07 -8.33 4.85
CA LEU A 16 -1.41 -7.41 3.93
C LEU A 16 -2.21 -7.27 2.63
N SER A 17 -2.57 -8.39 1.98
CA SER A 17 -3.33 -8.35 0.72
C SER A 17 -4.77 -7.85 0.89
N PHE A 18 -5.46 -8.33 1.93
CA PHE A 18 -6.82 -7.89 2.24
C PHE A 18 -6.84 -6.41 2.63
N GLY A 19 -5.92 -5.98 3.49
CA GLY A 19 -5.81 -4.58 3.90
C GLY A 19 -5.53 -3.65 2.74
N ALA A 20 -4.71 -4.08 1.76
CA ALA A 20 -4.42 -3.27 0.59
C ALA A 20 -5.68 -3.00 -0.24
N LEU A 21 -6.44 -4.06 -0.55
CA LEU A 21 -7.71 -3.94 -1.29
C LEU A 21 -8.76 -3.16 -0.48
N PHE A 22 -8.82 -3.39 0.83
CA PHE A 22 -9.77 -2.69 1.70
C PHE A 22 -9.45 -1.20 1.83
N GLY A 23 -8.17 -0.83 1.88
CA GLY A 23 -7.69 0.55 1.88
C GLY A 23 -8.10 1.27 0.61
N ASP A 24 -7.81 0.69 -0.55
CA ASP A 24 -8.13 1.26 -1.85
C ASP A 24 -9.66 1.42 -2.06
N MET A 25 -10.46 0.44 -1.59
CA MET A 25 -11.92 0.57 -1.56
C MET A 25 -12.39 1.70 -0.63
N THR A 26 -11.78 1.83 0.55
CA THR A 26 -12.12 2.87 1.54
C THR A 26 -11.78 4.27 1.03
N ALA A 27 -10.59 4.43 0.45
CA ALA A 27 -10.16 5.68 -0.19
C ALA A 27 -11.04 6.02 -1.38
N SER A 28 -11.38 5.04 -2.21
CA SER A 28 -12.33 5.21 -3.31
C SER A 28 -13.70 5.64 -2.83
N PHE A 29 -14.23 5.03 -1.76
CA PHE A 29 -15.49 5.44 -1.15
C PHE A 29 -15.41 6.88 -0.61
N TYR A 30 -14.34 7.23 0.09
CA TYR A 30 -14.10 8.58 0.61
C TYR A 30 -14.05 9.62 -0.52
N LYS A 31 -13.30 9.36 -1.60
CA LYS A 31 -13.25 10.22 -2.79
C LYS A 31 -14.64 10.48 -3.37
N ARG A 32 -15.52 9.46 -3.42
CA ARG A 32 -16.91 9.62 -3.91
C ARG A 32 -17.78 10.46 -2.99
N ARG A 33 -17.51 10.48 -1.68
CA ARG A 33 -18.21 11.38 -0.74
C ARG A 33 -17.77 12.83 -0.85
N GLN A 34 -16.55 13.07 -1.30
CA GLN A 34 -16.00 14.41 -1.57
C GLN A 34 -16.38 14.94 -2.96
N ASN A 35 -17.31 14.29 -3.68
CA ASN A 35 -17.70 14.63 -5.06
C ASN A 35 -16.55 14.62 -6.10
N LEU A 36 -15.42 13.97 -5.79
CA LEU A 36 -14.33 13.79 -6.75
C LEU A 36 -14.76 12.79 -7.83
N GLN A 37 -14.56 13.14 -9.11
CA GLN A 37 -14.87 12.28 -10.26
C GLN A 37 -13.86 11.13 -10.40
N ARG A 38 -14.16 10.16 -11.26
CA ARG A 38 -13.22 9.07 -11.56
C ARG A 38 -12.10 9.66 -12.40
N GLY A 39 -10.87 9.61 -11.87
CA GLY A 39 -9.70 10.22 -12.51
C GLY A 39 -9.23 11.52 -11.84
N ASP A 40 -10.03 12.10 -10.93
CA ASP A 40 -9.56 13.21 -10.10
C ASP A 40 -8.48 12.69 -9.15
N LYS A 41 -7.29 13.28 -9.22
CA LYS A 41 -6.13 12.83 -8.47
C LYS A 41 -6.26 13.21 -7.01
N PHE A 42 -6.14 12.22 -6.13
CA PHE A 42 -5.79 12.45 -4.74
C PHE A 42 -4.43 11.80 -4.49
N ALA A 43 -3.37 12.38 -5.08
CA ALA A 43 -2.07 11.74 -5.24
C ALA A 43 -1.47 11.15 -3.95
N ILE A 44 -1.65 11.80 -2.80
CA ILE A 44 -1.13 11.28 -1.52
C ILE A 44 -1.98 10.12 -0.99
N LEU A 45 -3.31 10.24 -1.08
CA LEU A 45 -4.23 9.21 -0.61
C LEU A 45 -4.10 7.96 -1.47
N ASP A 46 -4.12 8.13 -2.80
CA ASP A 46 -4.04 7.04 -3.78
C ASP A 46 -2.69 6.29 -3.75
N MET A 47 -1.65 6.92 -3.19
CA MET A 47 -0.32 6.31 -3.13
C MET A 47 -0.07 5.55 -1.84
N TYR A 48 -0.76 5.89 -0.75
CA TYR A 48 -0.47 5.34 0.59
C TYR A 48 -1.68 4.68 1.27
N ASP A 49 -2.88 4.78 0.71
CA ASP A 49 -4.10 4.18 1.26
C ASP A 49 -3.99 2.67 1.48
N PHE A 50 -3.51 1.94 0.48
CA PHE A 50 -3.36 0.49 0.53
C PHE A 50 -2.32 0.09 1.59
N ILE A 51 -1.17 0.77 1.63
CA ILE A 51 -0.11 0.53 2.62
C ILE A 51 -0.63 0.80 4.02
N PHE A 52 -1.24 1.97 4.22
CA PHE A 52 -1.74 2.37 5.53
C PHE A 52 -2.71 1.34 6.09
N MET A 53 -3.67 0.89 5.28
CA MET A 53 -4.67 -0.07 5.73
C MET A 53 -4.07 -1.46 5.97
N SER A 54 -3.16 -1.94 5.11
CA SER A 54 -2.42 -3.18 5.34
C SER A 54 -1.66 -3.17 6.67
N LEU A 55 -0.91 -2.10 6.94
CA LEU A 55 -0.14 -1.96 8.17
C LEU A 55 -1.04 -1.78 9.39
N LEU A 56 -2.17 -1.09 9.25
CA LEU A 56 -3.17 -0.95 10.33
C LEU A 56 -3.76 -2.32 10.73
N LEU A 57 -4.13 -3.15 9.76
CA LEU A 57 -4.65 -4.49 10.05
C LEU A 57 -3.56 -5.38 10.67
N CYS A 58 -2.33 -5.34 10.16
CA CYS A 58 -1.21 -6.03 10.78
C CYS A 58 -0.93 -5.51 12.20
N PHE A 59 -1.10 -4.21 12.46
CA PHE A 59 -0.95 -3.66 13.81
C PHE A 59 -2.01 -4.18 14.79
N ILE A 60 -3.24 -4.41 14.31
CA ILE A 60 -4.34 -4.93 15.14
C ILE A 60 -4.17 -6.44 15.40
N PHE A 61 -3.82 -7.22 14.38
CA PHE A 61 -3.88 -8.69 14.45
C PHE A 61 -2.52 -9.40 14.50
N GLN A 62 -1.43 -8.74 14.11
CA GLN A 62 -0.07 -9.27 14.00
C GLN A 62 0.96 -8.25 14.53
N ARG A 63 0.64 -7.63 15.67
CA ARG A 63 1.38 -6.48 16.23
C ARG A 63 2.86 -6.77 16.47
N ASP A 64 3.16 -7.91 17.11
CA ASP A 64 4.52 -8.25 17.51
C ASP A 64 5.41 -8.48 16.28
N TRP A 65 4.87 -9.16 15.26
CA TRP A 65 5.53 -9.29 13.97
C TRP A 65 5.76 -7.93 13.33
N LEU A 66 4.73 -7.08 13.23
CA LEU A 66 4.85 -5.78 12.58
C LEU A 66 5.89 -4.89 13.28
N LEU A 67 5.89 -4.86 14.61
CA LEU A 67 6.87 -4.10 15.38
C LEU A 67 8.27 -4.68 15.22
N SER A 68 8.44 -6.01 15.23
CA SER A 68 9.75 -6.61 14.95
C SER A 68 10.23 -6.24 13.55
N TRP A 69 9.35 -6.30 12.54
CA TRP A 69 9.68 -6.02 11.15
C TRP A 69 10.01 -4.54 10.91
N ILE A 70 9.29 -3.62 11.57
CA ILE A 70 9.58 -2.17 11.50
C ILE A 70 10.83 -1.80 12.32
N LEU A 71 11.08 -2.47 13.44
CA LEU A 71 12.21 -2.18 14.34
C LEU A 71 13.49 -2.93 13.97
N ASP A 72 13.44 -3.92 13.05
CA ASP A 72 14.58 -4.61 12.44
C ASP A 72 15.35 -3.70 11.45
N GLY A 73 15.57 -2.45 11.87
CA GLY A 73 16.20 -1.37 11.13
C GLY A 73 15.20 -0.45 10.41
N TRP A 74 15.70 0.70 9.97
CA TRP A 74 14.90 1.67 9.21
C TRP A 74 14.61 1.20 7.77
N ALA A 75 15.28 0.14 7.31
CA ALA A 75 15.27 -0.30 5.93
C ALA A 75 13.87 -0.65 5.39
N PRO A 76 12.99 -1.39 6.10
CA PRO A 76 11.70 -1.78 5.54
C PRO A 76 10.73 -0.61 5.41
N LEU A 77 10.72 0.29 6.40
CA LEU A 77 9.92 1.53 6.35
C LEU A 77 10.40 2.47 5.24
N PHE A 78 11.72 2.71 5.14
CA PHE A 78 12.28 3.52 4.05
C PHE A 78 12.04 2.89 2.68
N THR A 79 12.11 1.57 2.59
CA THR A 79 11.81 0.85 1.35
C THR A 79 10.37 1.13 0.92
N ILE A 80 9.39 0.99 1.82
CA ILE A 80 8.00 1.32 1.49
C ILE A 80 7.85 2.79 1.08
N LEU A 81 8.39 3.73 1.87
CA LEU A 81 8.21 5.17 1.63
C LEU A 81 8.84 5.66 0.32
N ILE A 82 10.02 5.14 -0.02
CA ILE A 82 10.76 5.53 -1.22
C ILE A 82 10.29 4.72 -2.43
N LEU A 83 10.22 3.40 -2.31
CA LEU A 83 9.95 2.54 -3.46
C LEU A 83 8.53 2.73 -4.00
N THR A 84 7.55 3.05 -3.14
CA THR A 84 6.16 3.24 -3.57
C THR A 84 5.98 4.36 -4.60
N PRO A 85 6.47 5.61 -4.39
CA PRO A 85 6.39 6.65 -5.42
C PRO A 85 7.15 6.28 -6.70
N PHE A 86 8.30 5.62 -6.58
CA PHE A 86 9.06 5.17 -7.74
C PHE A 86 8.30 4.13 -8.56
N LEU A 87 7.69 3.14 -7.90
CA LEU A 87 6.88 2.11 -8.55
C LEU A 87 5.62 2.71 -9.16
N HIS A 88 4.91 3.55 -8.41
CA HIS A 88 3.67 4.18 -8.91
C HIS A 88 3.95 4.98 -10.19
N ARG A 89 5.00 5.80 -10.19
CA ARG A 89 5.41 6.56 -11.38
C ARG A 89 5.94 5.65 -12.49
N GLY A 90 6.73 4.63 -12.17
CA GLY A 90 7.26 3.68 -13.16
C GLY A 90 6.15 2.93 -13.90
N VAL A 91 5.15 2.42 -13.18
CA VAL A 91 3.99 1.74 -13.78
C VAL A 91 3.17 2.70 -14.63
N ASN A 92 3.01 3.97 -14.20
CA ASN A 92 2.31 4.98 -15.00
C ASN A 92 3.04 5.33 -16.30
N ILE A 93 4.37 5.46 -16.28
CA ILE A 93 5.19 5.68 -17.47
C ILE A 93 5.10 4.49 -18.44
N ILE A 94 5.19 3.26 -17.93
CA ILE A 94 5.05 2.05 -18.77
C ILE A 94 3.65 2.00 -19.40
N GLY A 95 2.60 2.28 -18.62
CA GLY A 95 1.23 2.33 -19.11
C GLY A 95 1.01 3.40 -20.18
N TYR A 96 1.67 4.56 -20.05
CA TYR A 96 1.65 5.62 -21.05
C TYR A 96 2.37 5.18 -22.34
N ASN A 97 3.55 4.59 -22.22
CA ASN A 97 4.34 4.13 -23.38
C ASN A 97 3.64 3.04 -24.20
N ILE A 98 2.83 2.19 -23.56
CA ILE A 98 2.04 1.13 -24.23
C ILE A 98 0.68 1.67 -24.71
N GLY A 99 0.34 2.94 -24.44
CA GLY A 99 -0.91 3.57 -24.85
C GLY A 99 -2.14 3.15 -24.04
N VAL A 100 -1.94 2.49 -22.89
CA VAL A 100 -3.01 2.09 -21.95
C VAL A 100 -3.46 3.27 -21.09
N LYS A 101 -2.55 4.21 -20.79
CA LYS A 101 -2.83 5.44 -20.07
C LYS A 101 -2.60 6.67 -20.96
N ASN A 102 -3.47 7.65 -20.84
CA ASN A 102 -3.34 8.92 -21.57
C ASN A 102 -2.29 9.85 -20.95
N GLU A 103 -1.84 9.59 -19.71
CA GLU A 103 -0.94 10.47 -18.97
C GLU A 103 0.13 9.66 -18.20
N PRO A 104 1.40 10.13 -18.12
CA PRO A 104 2.52 9.40 -17.54
C PRO A 104 2.75 9.59 -16.03
N TRP A 105 1.86 10.30 -15.33
CA TRP A 105 2.01 10.62 -13.90
C TRP A 105 1.10 9.78 -13.01
#